data_AF-A0A0F7S9B4-F1
#
_entry.id   AF-A0A0F7S9B4-F1
#
_cell.length_a   1.000
_cell.length_b   1.000
_cell.length_c   1.000
_cell.angle_alpha   90.00
_cell.angle_beta   90.00
_cell.angle_gamma   90.00
#
_symmetry.space_group_name_H-M   'P 1'
#
loop_
_entity.id
_entity.type
_entity.pdbx_description
1 polymer ?
#
loop_
_entity_poly.entity_id
_entity_poly.type
_entity_poly.pdbx_seq_one_letter_code
_entity_poly.pdbx_strand_id
1 'polypeptide(L)' 'AKEAGASIEIDGKKIPLGIPRRPTGGDSKQQSVTAVADIPLRRPGDAEEAAASILFLASPLASYVSGQILEVTGGRGI' A
#
# COMPACT_ATOMS: atom_id res chain seq x y z
N ALA A 1 13.02 -9.73 -24.40
CA ALA A 1 12.08 -9.52 -25.52
C ALA A 1 10.93 -10.52 -25.39
N LYS A 2 9.76 -10.03 -24.96
CA LYS A 2 8.43 -10.65 -25.00
C LYS A 2 7.44 -9.50 -24.66
N GLU A 3 7.55 -8.37 -25.38
CA GLU A 3 6.76 -8.02 -26.57
C GLU A 3 5.24 -8.08 -26.28
N ALA A 4 4.66 -6.88 -26.17
CA ALA A 4 3.26 -6.48 -26.23
C ALA A 4 2.23 -7.21 -25.35
N GLY A 5 1.61 -6.47 -24.42
CA GLY A 5 0.36 -6.89 -23.77
C GLY A 5 -0.72 -7.12 -24.84
N ALA A 6 -1.09 -8.38 -25.04
CA ALA A 6 -2.16 -8.77 -25.94
C ALA A 6 -3.47 -8.14 -25.43
N SER A 7 -4.25 -7.53 -26.32
CA SER A 7 -5.60 -7.06 -26.00
C SER A 7 -6.60 -7.87 -26.81
N ILE A 8 -7.70 -8.28 -26.20
CA ILE A 8 -8.82 -8.90 -26.92
C ILE A 8 -9.97 -7.89 -27.04
N GLU A 9 -10.69 -7.92 -28.16
CA GLU A 9 -11.92 -7.17 -28.36
C GLU A 9 -13.12 -8.10 -28.19
N ILE A 10 -13.96 -7.80 -27.20
CA ILE A 10 -15.27 -8.43 -27.01
C ILE A 10 -16.29 -7.29 -27.05
N ASP A 11 -17.31 -7.40 -27.90
CA ASP A 11 -18.36 -6.40 -28.07
C ASP A 11 -17.86 -4.97 -28.35
N GLY A 12 -16.80 -4.85 -29.15
CA GLY A 12 -16.21 -3.54 -29.52
C GLY A 12 -15.43 -2.85 -28.39
N LYS A 13 -15.19 -3.53 -27.26
CA LYS A 13 -14.41 -2.99 -26.15
C LYS A 13 -13.08 -3.74 -26.01
N LYS A 14 -11.98 -2.99 -26.12
CA LYS A 14 -10.60 -3.51 -26.02
C LYS A 14 -10.22 -3.72 -24.55
N ILE A 15 -10.00 -4.98 -24.15
CA ILE A 15 -9.62 -5.36 -22.79
C ILE A 15 -8.14 -5.80 -22.81
N PRO A 16 -7.25 -5.16 -22.05
CA PRO A 16 -5.86 -5.59 -21.96
C PRO A 16 -5.77 -6.91 -21.20
N LEU A 17 -5.23 -7.95 -21.83
CA LEU A 17 -4.89 -9.20 -21.16
C LEU A 17 -3.48 -9.11 -20.57
N GLY A 18 -3.43 -9.11 -19.25
CA GLY A 18 -2.20 -9.13 -18.46
C GLY A 18 -2.45 -8.65 -17.04
N ILE A 19 -1.50 -8.89 -16.14
CA ILE A 19 -1.49 -8.21 -14.85
C ILE A 19 -1.19 -6.73 -15.17
N PRO A 20 -2.12 -5.79 -14.92
CA PRO A 20 -1.83 -4.39 -15.17
C PRO A 20 -0.60 -4.02 -14.36
N ARG A 21 0.49 -3.72 -15.08
CA ARG A 21 1.74 -3.30 -14.44
C ARG A 21 1.42 -2.00 -13.71
N ARG A 22 1.54 -2.03 -12.37
CA ARG A 22 1.58 -0.82 -11.56
C ARG A 22 2.56 0.13 -12.26
N PRO A 23 2.14 1.34 -12.67
CA PRO A 23 3.02 2.23 -13.42
C PRO A 23 4.26 2.52 -12.58
N THR A 24 5.37 1.90 -12.97
CA THR A 24 6.71 2.13 -12.41
C THR A 24 7.38 3.16 -13.30
N GLY A 25 7.24 4.44 -12.96
CA GLY A 25 8.05 5.52 -13.53
C GLY A 25 7.28 6.81 -13.80
N GLY A 26 7.56 7.86 -13.00
CA GLY A 26 7.17 9.24 -13.29
C GLY A 26 6.80 10.04 -12.05
N ASP A 27 7.79 10.69 -11.44
CA ASP A 27 7.72 11.78 -10.46
C ASP A 27 7.17 11.49 -9.05
N SER A 28 8.11 11.23 -8.15
CA SER A 28 8.04 11.29 -6.68
C SER A 28 7.67 12.68 -6.10
N LYS A 29 6.89 13.50 -6.83
CA LYS A 29 6.42 14.81 -6.36
C LYS A 29 4.94 15.10 -6.64
N GLN A 30 4.23 14.25 -7.39
CA GLN A 30 2.77 14.33 -7.48
C GLN A 30 2.16 13.22 -6.61
N GLN A 31 2.53 13.18 -5.33
CA GLN A 31 1.73 12.46 -4.35
C GLN A 31 0.39 13.18 -4.35
N SER A 32 -0.56 12.66 -5.12
CA SER A 32 -1.87 13.27 -5.33
C SER A 32 -2.41 13.64 -3.96
N VAL A 33 -2.81 14.89 -3.75
CA VAL A 33 -3.32 15.42 -2.47
C VAL A 33 -4.43 14.53 -1.87
N THR A 34 -5.05 13.69 -2.71
CA THR A 34 -6.01 12.64 -2.39
C THR A 34 -5.45 11.38 -1.72
N ALA A 35 -4.17 11.04 -1.88
CA ALA A 35 -3.58 9.79 -1.40
C ALA A 35 -3.30 9.77 0.12
N VAL A 36 -3.32 10.95 0.75
CA VAL A 36 -3.16 11.12 2.20
C VAL A 36 -4.39 11.79 2.83
N ALA A 37 -5.41 12.12 2.03
CA ALA A 37 -6.60 12.83 2.49
C ALA A 37 -7.44 11.96 3.44
N ASP A 38 -7.42 10.64 3.24
CA ASP A 38 -8.06 9.63 4.07
C ASP A 38 -7.24 9.25 5.32
N ILE A 39 -5.99 9.70 5.43
CA ILE A 39 -5.12 9.44 6.58
C ILE A 39 -5.26 10.62 7.57
N PRO A 40 -5.73 10.40 8.81
CA PRO A 40 -5.86 11.49 9.79
C PRO A 40 -4.56 12.22 10.11
N LEU A 41 -3.41 11.52 10.11
CA LEU A 41 -2.10 12.14 10.27
C LEU A 41 -1.63 12.96 9.05
N ARG A 42 -2.37 12.93 7.93
CA ARG A 42 -2.11 13.70 6.70
C ARG A 42 -0.72 13.50 6.09
N ARG A 43 -0.09 12.37 6.38
CA ARG A 43 1.20 11.98 5.81
C ARG A 43 1.25 10.46 5.63
N PRO A 44 2.06 9.96 4.68
CA PRO A 44 2.41 8.55 4.67
C PRO A 44 3.16 8.18 5.95
N GLY A 45 3.03 6.93 6.37
CA GLY A 45 3.86 6.35 7.42
C GLY A 45 5.24 6.00 6.90
N ASP A 46 6.24 6.09 7.77
CA ASP A 46 7.60 5.65 7.48
C ASP A 46 7.82 4.18 7.88
N ALA A 47 8.81 3.52 7.26
CA ALA A 47 9.10 2.11 7.53
C ALA A 47 9.51 1.88 9.00
N GLU A 48 10.19 2.84 9.59
CA GLU A 48 10.64 2.85 10.98
C GLU A 48 9.46 2.81 11.96
N GLU A 49 8.32 3.44 11.62
CA GLU A 49 7.13 3.45 12.47
C GLU A 49 6.47 2.07 12.54
N ALA A 50 6.45 1.36 11.41
CA ALA A 50 6.01 -0.04 11.36
C ALA A 50 7.01 -0.98 12.07
N ALA A 51 8.31 -0.74 11.91
CA ALA A 51 9.34 -1.54 12.59
C ALA A 51 9.27 -1.38 14.12
N ALA A 52 9.03 -0.17 14.62
CA ALA A 52 8.91 0.11 16.06
C ALA A 52 7.75 -0.64 16.71
N SER A 53 6.62 -0.78 16.01
CA SER A 53 5.44 -1.51 16.49
C SER A 53 5.66 -3.02 16.50
N ILE A 54 6.39 -3.56 15.52
CA ILE A 54 6.87 -4.96 15.54
C ILE A 54 7.83 -5.17 16.71
N LEU A 55 8.79 -4.27 16.91
CA LEU A 55 9.74 -4.35 18.02
C LEU A 55 9.03 -4.32 19.37
N PHE A 56 8.00 -3.48 19.54
CA PHE A 56 7.17 -3.46 20.74
C PHE A 56 6.54 -4.83 21.01
N LEU A 57 5.89 -5.44 20.00
CA LEU A 57 5.26 -6.75 20.14
C LEU A 57 6.27 -7.88 20.42
N ALA A 58 7.49 -7.76 19.91
CA ALA A 58 8.58 -8.70 20.19
C ALA A 58 9.25 -8.47 21.56
N SER A 59 9.01 -7.32 22.20
CA SER A 59 9.66 -6.95 23.45
C SER A 59 8.95 -7.57 24.67
N PRO A 60 9.64 -7.64 25.83
CA PRO A 60 9.02 -8.07 27.09
C PRO A 60 7.81 -7.21 27.52
N LEU A 61 7.68 -5.98 27.00
CA LEU A 61 6.56 -5.08 27.30
C LEU A 61 5.22 -5.63 26.79
N ALA A 62 5.25 -6.49 25.78
CA ALA A 62 4.07 -7.15 25.21
C ALA A 62 3.88 -8.60 25.70
N SER A 63 4.52 -8.99 26.82
CA SER A 63 4.54 -10.38 27.31
C SER A 63 3.18 -11.02 27.59
N TYR A 64 2.12 -10.22 27.72
CA TYR A 64 0.74 -10.70 27.92
C TYR A 64 -0.22 -10.32 26.77
N VAL A 65 0.31 -9.80 25.66
CA VAL A 65 -0.47 -9.47 24.47
C VAL A 65 -0.45 -10.69 23.54
N SER A 66 -1.58 -11.35 23.36
CA SER A 66 -1.72 -12.53 22.51
C SER A 66 -3.01 -12.50 21.70
N GLY A 67 -2.95 -12.98 20.46
CA GLY A 67 -4.09 -13.03 19.54
C GLY A 67 -4.61 -11.66 19.08
N GLN A 68 -3.84 -10.59 19.29
CA GLN A 68 -4.24 -9.22 18.94
C GLN A 68 -3.59 -8.77 17.63
N ILE A 69 -4.27 -7.84 16.95
CA ILE A 69 -3.75 -7.16 15.76
C ILE A 69 -3.46 -5.72 16.14
N LEU A 70 -2.24 -5.26 15.86
CA LEU A 70 -1.85 -3.87 16.03
C LEU A 70 -1.81 -3.17 14.68
N GLU A 71 -2.69 -2.21 14.47
CA GLU A 71 -2.76 -1.42 13.25
C GLU A 71 -1.82 -0.21 13.28
N VAL A 72 -1.03 -0.05 12.22
CA VAL A 72 -0.06 1.04 12.06
C VAL A 72 -0.43 1.85 10.82
N THR A 73 -1.58 2.52 10.88
CA THR A 73 -2.24 3.12 9.69
C THR A 73 -2.32 4.64 9.70
N GLY A 74 -1.67 5.30 10.67
CA GLY A 74 -1.75 6.76 10.82
C GLY A 74 -3.17 7.27 11.13
N GLY A 75 -4.00 6.42 11.75
CA GLY A 75 -5.36 6.72 12.16
C GLY A 75 -6.43 6.35 11.15
N ARG A 76 -6.07 5.79 9.98
CA ARG A 76 -7.07 5.46 8.95
C ARG A 76 -8.06 4.38 9.39
N GLY A 77 -7.62 3.45 10.25
CA GLY A 77 -8.36 2.22 10.53
C GLY A 77 -8.42 1.31 9.30
N ILE A 78 -8.64 0.01 9.52
CA ILE A 78 -8.91 -0.96 8.44
C ILE A 78 -10.37 -1.39 8.40
#